data_AF-A0A521RRW0-F1
#
_entry.id   AF-A0A521RRW0-F1
#
_cell.length_a   1.000
_cell.length_b   1.000
_cell.length_c   1.000
_cell.angle_alpha   90.00
_cell.angle_beta   90.00
_cell.angle_gamma   90.00
#
_symmetry.space_group_name_H-M   'P 1'
#
loop_
_entity.id
_entity.type
_entity.pdbx_description
1 polymer ?
#
loop_
_entity_poly.entity_id
_entity_poly.type
_entity_poly.pdbx_seq_one_letter_code
_entity_poly.pdbx_strand_id
1 'polypeptide(L)'
;KGLSRFQDLRQPGVGIVHPDPQTSGGALWALLAEYGAFALPEGGSPEAAHAGMVDLWKNVIVLGSSARAARTQFEMGFGDVLITYEQEAVKDLARGKFKHQVAVPEWTIYSEHPAIAIDRNITPEERPLVEAFLDFLWTEEAQRIFVQYGFRSITDDRLDAENPSFSPVPHPFTVDVFGGWPRANAEIVEGLWRKRILEEVHR
;
A
#
# COMPACT_ATOMS: atom_id res chain seq x y z
N LYS A 1 7.19 14.26 -14.48
CA LYS A 1 7.50 12.99 -15.17
C LYS A 1 6.18 12.23 -15.31
N GLY A 2 5.87 11.63 -16.46
CA GLY A 2 4.60 10.90 -16.68
C GLY A 2 4.60 9.55 -15.97
N LEU A 3 4.66 9.55 -14.64
CA LEU A 3 4.71 8.35 -13.80
C LEU A 3 3.34 8.18 -13.16
N SER A 4 2.48 7.37 -13.79
CA SER A 4 1.10 7.19 -13.33
C SER A 4 0.74 5.73 -13.04
N ARG A 5 1.56 4.80 -13.54
CA ARG A 5 1.36 3.35 -13.39
C ARG A 5 2.67 2.69 -12.97
N PHE A 6 2.58 1.53 -12.32
CA PHE A 6 3.75 0.74 -11.94
C PHE A 6 4.64 0.38 -13.14
N GLN A 7 4.05 0.18 -14.32
CA GLN A 7 4.78 -0.09 -15.56
C GLN A 7 5.74 1.05 -15.95
N ASP A 8 5.40 2.30 -15.62
CA ASP A 8 6.21 3.48 -15.93
C ASP A 8 7.45 3.55 -15.02
N LEU A 9 7.41 2.90 -13.84
CA LEU A 9 8.49 2.90 -12.87
C LEU A 9 9.67 2.00 -13.26
N ARG A 10 9.51 1.20 -14.32
CA ARG A 10 10.57 0.36 -14.90
C ARG A 10 11.51 1.14 -15.83
N GLN A 11 11.19 2.39 -16.15
CA GLN A 11 11.98 3.18 -17.09
C GLN A 11 13.37 3.50 -16.51
N PRO A 12 14.46 3.42 -17.30
CA PRO A 12 15.79 3.80 -16.84
C PRO A 12 15.83 5.24 -16.31
N GLY A 13 16.56 5.44 -15.21
CA GLY A 13 16.75 6.77 -14.61
C GLY A 13 15.57 7.27 -13.77
N VAL A 14 14.57 6.42 -13.50
CA VAL A 14 13.58 6.65 -12.44
C VAL A 14 14.18 6.19 -11.11
N GLY A 15 14.25 7.07 -10.13
CA GLY A 15 14.61 6.70 -8.75
C GLY A 15 13.38 6.42 -7.91
N ILE A 16 13.23 5.20 -7.39
CA ILE A 16 12.11 4.82 -6.52
C ILE A 16 12.55 4.85 -5.06
N VAL A 17 11.76 5.50 -4.23
CA VAL A 17 11.80 5.37 -2.78
C VAL A 17 10.70 4.40 -2.36
N HIS A 18 11.08 3.32 -1.69
CA HIS A 18 10.17 2.25 -1.27
C HIS A 18 10.43 1.93 0.22
N PRO A 19 9.40 1.62 1.03
CA PRO A 19 9.63 1.08 2.36
C PRO A 19 10.17 -0.36 2.30
N ASP A 20 10.92 -0.84 3.29
CA ASP A 20 11.54 -2.17 3.22
C ASP A 20 10.54 -3.28 3.57
N PRO A 21 10.24 -4.25 2.65
CA PRO A 21 9.36 -5.38 2.93
C PRO A 21 9.80 -6.28 4.08
N GLN A 22 11.09 -6.24 4.49
CA GLN A 22 11.57 -7.01 5.63
C GLN A 22 11.14 -6.43 6.99
N THR A 23 10.82 -5.13 7.04
CA THR A 23 10.58 -4.41 8.30
C THR A 23 9.26 -3.65 8.35
N SER A 24 8.60 -3.45 7.20
CA SER A 24 7.42 -2.60 7.08
C SER A 24 6.21 -3.36 6.53
N GLY A 25 5.11 -3.43 7.28
CA GLY A 25 3.84 -3.96 6.78
C GLY A 25 3.30 -3.21 5.56
N GLY A 26 3.52 -1.89 5.48
CA GLY A 26 3.16 -1.10 4.29
C GLY A 26 3.97 -1.43 3.05
N ALA A 27 5.18 -1.95 3.23
CA ALA A 27 5.97 -2.43 2.11
C ALA A 27 5.47 -3.78 1.59
N LEU A 28 4.86 -4.62 2.44
CA LEU A 28 4.21 -5.85 1.99
C LEU A 28 3.00 -5.53 1.12
N TRP A 29 2.16 -4.57 1.52
CA TRP A 29 1.05 -4.10 0.68
C TRP A 29 1.56 -3.51 -0.64
N ALA A 30 2.57 -2.64 -0.61
CA ALA A 30 3.15 -2.07 -1.82
C ALA A 30 3.70 -3.16 -2.77
N LEU A 31 4.40 -4.16 -2.23
CA LEU A 31 4.93 -5.27 -3.00
C LEU A 31 3.82 -6.10 -3.67
N LEU A 32 2.71 -6.36 -2.96
CA LEU A 32 1.56 -7.05 -3.53
C LEU A 32 0.81 -6.19 -4.56
N ALA A 33 0.78 -4.86 -4.37
CA ALA A 33 0.23 -3.93 -5.35
C ALA A 33 1.03 -3.98 -6.66
N GLU A 34 2.37 -3.91 -6.57
CA GLU A 34 3.28 -4.05 -7.70
C GLU A 34 3.10 -5.39 -8.41
N TYR A 35 3.11 -6.49 -7.66
CA TYR A 35 2.91 -7.83 -8.22
C TYR A 35 1.58 -7.93 -8.98
N GLY A 36 0.47 -7.53 -8.33
CA GLY A 36 -0.85 -7.59 -8.94
C GLY A 36 -0.98 -6.70 -10.17
N ALA A 37 -0.34 -5.52 -10.18
CA ALA A 37 -0.35 -4.62 -11.33
C ALA A 37 0.33 -5.18 -12.58
N PHE A 38 1.20 -6.19 -12.45
CA PHE A 38 1.78 -6.91 -13.57
C PHE A 38 1.13 -8.27 -13.83
N ALA A 39 0.60 -8.94 -12.80
CA ALA A 39 0.04 -10.28 -12.88
C ALA A 39 -1.43 -10.33 -13.33
N LEU A 40 -2.24 -9.36 -12.92
CA LEU A 40 -3.71 -9.40 -13.06
C LEU A 40 -4.29 -8.76 -14.34
N PRO A 41 -3.66 -7.76 -14.98
CA PRO A 41 -4.19 -7.21 -16.24
C PRO A 41 -4.31 -8.25 -17.35
N GLU A 42 -5.02 -7.93 -18.42
CA GLU A 42 -5.07 -8.77 -19.61
C GLU A 42 -3.65 -9.00 -20.18
N GLY A 43 -3.29 -10.27 -20.39
CA GLY A 43 -1.93 -10.69 -20.77
C GLY A 43 -0.91 -10.70 -19.62
N GLY A 44 -1.34 -10.40 -18.40
CA GLY A 44 -0.57 -10.58 -17.17
C GLY A 44 -0.37 -12.05 -16.82
N SER A 45 0.71 -12.33 -16.09
CA SER A 45 1.04 -13.67 -15.60
C SER A 45 2.06 -13.58 -14.45
N PRO A 46 2.31 -14.67 -13.69
CA PRO A 46 3.40 -14.72 -12.71
C PRO A 46 4.77 -14.39 -13.32
N GLU A 47 5.01 -14.80 -14.57
CA GLU A 47 6.24 -14.48 -15.31
C GLU A 47 6.32 -12.99 -15.68
N ALA A 48 5.20 -12.40 -16.11
CA ALA A 48 5.12 -10.97 -16.38
C ALA A 48 5.36 -10.15 -15.10
N ALA A 49 4.84 -10.61 -13.96
CA ALA A 49 5.10 -10.00 -12.66
C ALA A 49 6.55 -10.12 -12.22
N HIS A 50 7.16 -11.30 -12.39
CA HIS A 50 8.59 -11.46 -12.11
C HIS A 50 9.43 -10.49 -12.94
N ALA A 51 9.27 -10.48 -14.27
CA ALA A 51 10.03 -9.59 -15.15
C ALA A 51 9.78 -8.10 -14.84
N GLY A 52 8.50 -7.73 -14.66
CA GLY A 52 8.11 -6.36 -14.36
C GLY A 52 8.68 -5.85 -13.04
N MET A 53 8.62 -6.68 -12.00
CA MET A 53 9.16 -6.31 -10.69
C MET A 53 10.68 -6.33 -10.66
N VAL A 54 11.39 -7.20 -11.40
CA VAL A 54 12.85 -7.11 -11.53
C VAL A 54 13.27 -5.75 -12.07
N ASP A 55 12.64 -5.29 -13.15
CA ASP A 55 12.97 -3.99 -13.74
C ASP A 55 12.56 -2.80 -12.85
N LEU A 56 11.45 -2.92 -12.11
CA LEU A 56 11.05 -1.92 -11.12
C LEU A 56 12.04 -1.87 -9.96
N TRP A 57 12.42 -3.01 -9.39
CA TRP A 57 13.28 -3.08 -8.22
C TRP A 57 14.74 -2.69 -8.51
N LYS A 58 15.21 -2.78 -9.75
CA LYS A 58 16.48 -2.15 -10.19
C LYS A 58 16.49 -0.63 -10.03
N ASN A 59 15.31 -0.02 -10.06
CA ASN A 59 15.13 1.42 -9.91
C ASN A 59 14.90 1.84 -8.45
N VAL A 60 14.83 0.91 -7.49
CA VAL A 60 14.72 1.22 -6.07
C VAL A 60 16.08 1.66 -5.53
N ILE A 61 16.19 2.95 -5.21
CA ILE A 61 17.44 3.57 -4.76
C ILE A 61 17.48 3.82 -3.25
N VAL A 62 16.32 3.79 -2.58
CA VAL A 62 16.19 3.96 -1.14
C VAL A 62 15.18 2.98 -0.58
N LEU A 63 15.59 2.23 0.44
CA LEU A 63 14.73 1.39 1.27
C LEU A 63 14.59 2.00 2.66
N GLY A 64 13.41 2.54 2.97
CA GLY A 64 13.11 3.09 4.29
C GLY A 64 12.62 2.00 5.25
N SER A 65 13.12 1.94 6.49
CA SER A 65 12.72 0.93 7.49
C SER A 65 11.23 0.93 7.89
N SER A 66 10.47 1.91 7.42
CA SER A 66 9.01 1.98 7.54
C SER A 66 8.45 2.87 6.42
N ALA A 67 7.15 2.79 6.15
CA ALA A 67 6.46 3.73 5.24
C ALA A 67 6.73 5.21 5.61
N ARG A 68 6.79 5.53 6.90
CA ARG A 68 7.11 6.88 7.38
C ARG A 68 8.57 7.25 7.10
N ALA A 69 9.51 6.33 7.34
CA ALA A 69 10.92 6.58 7.06
C ALA A 69 11.17 6.79 5.56
N ALA A 70 10.56 5.97 4.69
CA ALA A 70 10.60 6.14 3.25
C ALA A 70 10.05 7.52 2.83
N ARG A 71 8.91 7.93 3.39
CA ARG A 71 8.33 9.25 3.15
C ARG A 71 9.27 10.39 3.55
N THR A 72 9.90 10.32 4.72
CA THR A 72 10.87 11.34 5.16
C THR A 72 12.05 11.45 4.18
N GLN A 73 12.57 10.34 3.68
CA GLN A 73 13.64 10.36 2.68
C GLN A 73 13.15 11.00 1.37
N PHE A 74 11.97 10.63 0.89
CA PHE A 74 11.41 11.27 -0.31
C PHE A 74 11.26 12.79 -0.15
N GLU A 75 10.77 13.26 1.00
CA GLU A 75 10.66 14.69 1.32
C GLU A 75 12.01 15.42 1.41
N MET A 76 13.09 14.69 1.72
CA MET A 76 14.47 15.22 1.67
C MET A 76 15.03 15.32 0.24
N GLY A 77 14.26 14.93 -0.77
CA GLY A 77 14.62 15.03 -2.18
C GLY A 77 15.27 13.77 -2.75
N PHE A 78 15.18 12.63 -2.05
CA PHE A 78 15.61 11.36 -2.60
C PHE A 78 14.56 10.81 -3.59
N GLY A 79 15.02 10.36 -4.76
CA GLY A 79 14.18 9.71 -5.77
C GLY A 79 13.19 10.63 -6.48
N ASP A 80 12.48 10.04 -7.43
CA ASP A 80 11.47 10.67 -8.29
C ASP A 80 10.05 10.30 -7.89
N VAL A 81 9.88 9.12 -7.30
CA VAL A 81 8.59 8.56 -6.90
C VAL A 81 8.71 7.89 -5.54
N LEU A 82 7.66 8.03 -4.74
CA LEU A 82 7.47 7.31 -3.49
C LEU A 82 6.27 6.38 -3.66
N ILE A 83 6.47 5.09 -3.39
CA ILE A 83 5.36 4.15 -3.26
C ILE A 83 4.92 4.16 -1.79
N THR A 84 3.70 4.60 -1.54
CA THR A 84 3.16 4.78 -0.20
C THR A 84 1.65 4.60 -0.17
N TYR A 85 1.07 4.68 1.02
CA TYR A 85 -0.36 4.55 1.20
C TYR A 85 -1.13 5.81 0.78
N GLU A 86 -2.38 5.63 0.33
CA GLU A 86 -3.28 6.71 -0.08
C GLU A 86 -3.55 7.72 1.05
N GLN A 87 -3.75 7.27 2.30
CA GLN A 87 -4.05 8.18 3.42
C GLN A 87 -2.95 9.20 3.68
N GLU A 88 -1.68 8.86 3.44
CA GLU A 88 -0.58 9.80 3.61
C GLU A 88 -0.62 10.88 2.52
N ALA A 89 -0.92 10.50 1.28
CA ALA A 89 -1.07 11.42 0.16
C ALA A 89 -2.30 12.34 0.33
N VAL A 90 -3.45 11.78 0.72
CA VAL A 90 -4.69 12.54 0.97
C VAL A 90 -4.51 13.56 2.08
N LYS A 91 -3.87 13.17 3.18
CA LYS A 91 -3.58 14.07 4.30
C LYS A 91 -2.70 15.25 3.90
N ASP A 92 -1.76 15.04 3.00
CA ASP A 92 -0.89 16.12 2.52
C ASP A 92 -1.59 17.08 1.56
N LEU A 93 -2.41 16.54 0.66
CA LEU A 93 -3.29 17.31 -0.22
C LEU A 93 -4.21 18.21 0.61
N ALA A 94 -4.87 17.65 1.63
CA ALA A 94 -5.77 18.39 2.52
C ALA A 94 -5.05 19.51 3.30
N ARG A 95 -3.76 19.37 3.58
CA ARG A 95 -2.94 20.38 4.26
C ARG A 95 -2.45 21.49 3.34
N GLY A 96 -2.66 21.39 2.03
CA GLY A 96 -2.13 22.34 1.03
C GLY A 96 -0.61 22.43 1.01
N LYS A 97 0.08 21.43 1.58
CA LYS A 97 1.56 21.38 1.70
C LYS A 97 2.20 20.47 0.66
N PHE A 98 1.40 19.76 -0.13
CA PHE A 98 1.91 18.76 -1.04
C PHE A 98 2.46 19.43 -2.31
N LYS A 99 3.77 19.36 -2.48
CA LYS A 99 4.48 19.85 -3.68
C LYS A 99 4.58 18.78 -4.78
N HIS A 100 4.08 17.58 -4.51
CA HIS A 100 4.18 16.44 -5.40
C HIS A 100 2.82 16.15 -6.07
N GLN A 101 2.84 15.39 -7.15
CA GLN A 101 1.63 14.89 -7.78
C GLN A 101 1.30 13.52 -7.17
N VAL A 102 0.03 13.28 -6.88
CA VAL A 102 -0.46 11.96 -6.50
C VAL A 102 -0.92 11.25 -7.75
N ALA A 103 -0.42 10.04 -7.97
CA ALA A 103 -0.91 9.14 -9.02
C ALA A 103 -1.52 7.90 -8.39
N VAL A 104 -2.71 7.53 -8.84
CA VAL A 104 -3.39 6.30 -8.45
C VAL A 104 -3.29 5.31 -9.62
N PRO A 105 -2.53 4.21 -9.49
CA PRO A 105 -2.44 3.20 -10.54
C PRO A 105 -3.79 2.54 -10.81
N GLU A 106 -3.99 2.08 -12.05
CA GLU A 106 -5.24 1.40 -12.44
C GLU A 106 -5.47 0.12 -11.64
N TRP A 107 -4.39 -0.63 -11.40
CA TRP A 107 -4.35 -1.86 -10.61
C TRP A 107 -3.57 -1.59 -9.32
N THR A 108 -4.23 -1.74 -8.17
CA THR A 108 -3.60 -1.61 -6.86
C THR A 108 -4.35 -2.43 -5.83
N ILE A 109 -3.71 -2.68 -4.70
CA ILE A 109 -4.28 -3.48 -3.62
C ILE A 109 -5.09 -2.61 -2.64
N TYR A 110 -6.23 -3.11 -2.21
CA TYR A 110 -6.96 -2.61 -1.05
C TYR A 110 -6.25 -3.10 0.22
N SER A 111 -5.69 -2.16 0.99
CA SER A 111 -4.97 -2.49 2.22
C SER A 111 -5.92 -2.52 3.42
N GLU A 112 -5.99 -3.69 4.06
CA GLU A 112 -6.83 -3.90 5.24
C GLU A 112 -6.02 -3.69 6.51
N HIS A 113 -6.54 -2.87 7.43
CA HIS A 113 -5.88 -2.52 8.68
C HIS A 113 -6.69 -3.10 9.86
N PRO A 114 -6.45 -4.36 10.26
CA PRO A 114 -7.27 -5.03 11.26
C PRO A 114 -7.05 -4.45 12.65
N ALA A 115 -8.15 -4.27 13.39
CA ALA A 115 -8.15 -3.98 14.83
C ALA A 115 -8.61 -5.23 15.58
N ILE A 116 -7.82 -5.68 16.56
CA ILE A 116 -8.05 -6.94 17.29
C ILE A 116 -7.86 -6.72 18.78
N ALA A 117 -8.82 -7.18 19.59
CA ALA A 117 -8.67 -7.27 21.04
C ALA A 117 -7.71 -8.41 21.42
N ILE A 118 -6.75 -8.12 22.30
CA ILE A 118 -5.85 -9.13 22.86
C ILE A 118 -6.44 -9.60 24.20
N ASP A 119 -7.29 -10.63 24.15
CA ASP A 119 -8.11 -11.09 25.30
C ASP A 119 -7.33 -11.23 26.61
N ARG A 120 -6.11 -11.78 26.55
CA ARG A 120 -5.26 -11.99 27.74
C ARG A 120 -4.88 -10.71 28.48
N ASN A 121 -4.98 -9.54 27.83
CA ASN A 121 -4.62 -8.25 28.38
C ASN A 121 -5.83 -7.45 28.88
N ILE A 122 -7.05 -7.98 28.73
CA ILE A 122 -8.30 -7.26 29.02
C ILE A 122 -8.90 -7.80 30.30
N THR A 123 -9.04 -6.94 31.31
CA THR A 123 -9.73 -7.30 32.55
C THR A 123 -11.25 -7.42 32.33
N PRO A 124 -11.98 -8.18 33.17
CA PRO A 124 -13.45 -8.22 33.10
C PRO A 124 -14.11 -6.83 33.18
N GLU A 125 -13.52 -5.90 33.94
CA GLU A 125 -14.02 -4.53 34.09
C GLU A 125 -13.78 -3.66 32.85
N GLU A 126 -12.68 -3.87 32.12
CA GLU A 126 -12.34 -3.13 30.89
C GLU A 126 -13.06 -3.69 29.66
N ARG A 127 -13.45 -4.97 29.68
CA ARG A 127 -14.04 -5.67 28.53
C ARG A 127 -15.20 -4.91 27.87
N PRO A 128 -16.19 -4.37 28.62
CA PRO A 128 -17.28 -3.61 28.01
C PRO A 128 -16.79 -2.35 27.25
N LEU A 129 -15.75 -1.68 27.74
CA LEU A 129 -15.19 -0.50 27.08
C LEU A 129 -14.46 -0.89 25.78
N VAL A 130 -13.69 -1.97 25.82
CA VAL A 130 -12.94 -2.46 24.64
C VAL A 130 -13.90 -2.93 23.54
N GLU A 131 -14.93 -3.69 23.91
CA GLU A 131 -15.97 -4.16 22.98
C GLU A 131 -16.72 -2.97 22.36
N ALA A 132 -17.16 -2.00 23.18
CA ALA A 132 -17.81 -0.79 22.68
C ALA A 132 -16.90 0.03 21.75
N PHE A 133 -15.60 0.10 22.02
CA PHE A 133 -14.66 0.77 21.12
C PHE A 133 -14.52 0.03 19.78
N LEU A 134 -14.41 -1.31 19.79
CA LEU A 134 -14.36 -2.09 18.56
C LEU A 134 -15.65 -1.97 17.75
N ASP A 135 -16.81 -2.02 18.40
CA ASP A 135 -18.11 -1.81 17.76
C ASP A 135 -18.23 -0.41 17.15
N PHE A 136 -17.71 0.60 17.86
CA PHE A 136 -17.70 1.99 17.36
C PHE A 136 -16.98 2.12 16.02
N LEU A 137 -15.88 1.40 15.79
CA LEU A 137 -15.12 1.46 14.52
C LEU A 137 -15.96 1.09 13.28
N TRP A 138 -17.07 0.38 13.47
CA TRP A 138 -17.99 -0.04 12.40
C TRP A 138 -19.19 0.89 12.21
N THR A 139 -19.34 1.92 13.04
CA THR A 139 -20.42 2.89 12.93
C THR A 139 -20.19 3.87 11.77
N GLU A 140 -21.26 4.42 11.19
CA GLU A 140 -21.16 5.48 10.18
C GLU A 140 -20.33 6.68 10.68
N GLU A 141 -20.41 7.01 11.97
CA GLU A 141 -19.62 8.07 12.59
C GLU A 141 -18.11 7.80 12.49
N ALA A 142 -17.67 6.61 12.91
CA ALA A 142 -16.26 6.23 12.79
C ALA A 142 -15.80 6.15 11.33
N GLN A 143 -16.66 5.68 10.44
CA GLN A 143 -16.35 5.55 9.01
C GLN A 143 -16.21 6.91 8.33
N ARG A 144 -17.04 7.89 8.69
CA ARG A 144 -16.84 9.29 8.28
C ARG A 144 -15.53 9.87 8.82
N ILE A 145 -15.16 9.55 10.06
CA ILE A 145 -13.85 9.94 10.61
C ILE A 145 -12.73 9.31 9.78
N PHE A 146 -12.80 8.02 9.47
CA PHE A 146 -11.81 7.35 8.60
C PHE A 146 -11.69 8.05 7.24
N VAL A 147 -12.80 8.32 6.57
CA VAL A 147 -12.85 9.07 5.30
C VAL A 147 -12.19 10.45 5.43
N GLN A 148 -12.50 11.20 6.48
CA GLN A 148 -11.90 12.50 6.75
C GLN A 148 -10.36 12.43 6.87
N TYR A 149 -9.85 11.35 7.46
CA TYR A 149 -8.41 11.12 7.63
C TYR A 149 -7.75 10.36 6.46
N GLY A 150 -8.48 10.13 5.36
CA GLY A 150 -7.95 9.56 4.13
C GLY A 150 -7.96 8.04 4.06
N PHE A 151 -8.70 7.37 4.95
CA PHE A 151 -8.99 5.94 4.85
C PHE A 151 -10.33 5.75 4.16
N ARG A 152 -10.41 4.80 3.22
CA ARG A 152 -11.68 4.46 2.57
C ARG A 152 -12.61 3.77 3.55
N SER A 153 -13.91 4.04 3.43
CA SER A 153 -14.91 3.32 4.22
C SER A 153 -14.90 1.83 3.85
N ILE A 154 -15.17 0.98 4.84
CA ILE A 154 -15.33 -0.47 4.69
C ILE A 154 -16.78 -0.93 4.85
N THR A 155 -17.67 -0.03 5.28
CA THR A 155 -19.09 -0.36 5.52
C THR A 155 -20.02 0.27 4.48
N ASP A 156 -19.67 1.43 3.93
CA ASP A 156 -20.43 2.12 2.89
C ASP A 156 -19.51 2.99 2.03
N ASP A 157 -19.19 2.52 0.82
CA ASP A 157 -18.35 3.21 -0.15
C ASP A 157 -18.92 4.59 -0.56
N ARG A 158 -20.22 4.86 -0.35
CA ARG A 158 -20.78 6.19 -0.63
C ARG A 158 -20.18 7.27 0.26
N LEU A 159 -19.69 6.92 1.44
CA LEU A 159 -19.03 7.86 2.35
C LEU A 159 -17.72 8.38 1.74
N ASP A 160 -17.02 7.62 0.89
CA ASP A 160 -15.79 8.08 0.23
C ASP A 160 -16.01 9.35 -0.60
N ALA A 161 -17.23 9.56 -1.13
CA ALA A 161 -17.58 10.76 -1.87
C ALA A 161 -17.55 12.04 -1.01
N GLU A 162 -17.54 11.91 0.32
CA GLU A 162 -17.40 13.03 1.26
C GLU A 162 -15.95 13.58 1.29
N ASN A 163 -14.95 12.82 0.81
CA ASN A 163 -13.57 13.28 0.69
C ASN A 163 -13.18 13.49 -0.80
N PRO A 164 -13.08 14.76 -1.27
CA PRO A 164 -12.77 15.06 -2.67
C PRO A 164 -11.33 14.74 -3.07
N SER A 165 -10.47 14.35 -2.11
CA SER A 165 -9.09 13.96 -2.38
C SER A 165 -8.97 12.51 -2.86
N PHE A 166 -10.01 11.69 -2.67
CA PHE A 166 -10.01 10.33 -3.20
C PHE A 166 -10.17 10.34 -4.71
N SER A 167 -9.31 9.58 -5.38
CA SER A 167 -9.44 9.29 -6.80
C SER A 167 -10.11 7.93 -7.00
N PRO A 168 -10.87 7.72 -8.08
CA PRO A 168 -11.36 6.38 -8.42
C PRO A 168 -10.20 5.41 -8.59
N VAL A 169 -10.36 4.19 -8.08
CA VAL A 169 -9.46 3.06 -8.35
C VAL A 169 -10.16 2.14 -9.35
N PRO A 170 -9.68 2.02 -10.59
CA PRO A 170 -10.36 1.23 -11.62
C PRO A 170 -10.43 -0.27 -11.31
N HIS A 171 -9.33 -0.86 -10.85
CA HIS A 171 -9.19 -2.29 -10.62
C HIS A 171 -8.56 -2.58 -9.25
N PRO A 172 -9.28 -2.27 -8.15
CA PRO A 172 -8.84 -2.64 -6.81
C PRO A 172 -8.92 -4.16 -6.64
N PHE A 173 -7.95 -4.74 -5.95
CA PHE A 173 -7.98 -6.15 -5.56
C PHE A 173 -7.60 -6.31 -4.09
N THR A 174 -8.01 -7.41 -3.45
CA THR A 174 -7.56 -7.77 -2.10
C THR A 174 -6.47 -8.83 -2.18
N VAL A 175 -5.83 -9.15 -1.05
CA VAL A 175 -4.85 -10.24 -0.96
C VAL A 175 -5.46 -11.62 -1.29
N ASP A 176 -6.79 -11.76 -1.26
CA ASP A 176 -7.48 -13.03 -1.52
C ASP A 176 -7.28 -13.53 -2.95
N VAL A 177 -7.06 -12.63 -3.91
CA VAL A 177 -6.74 -13.00 -5.29
C VAL A 177 -5.43 -13.80 -5.38
N PHE A 178 -4.57 -13.70 -4.37
CA PHE A 178 -3.33 -14.46 -4.21
C PHE A 178 -3.47 -15.64 -3.23
N GLY A 179 -4.70 -15.98 -2.82
CA GLY A 179 -4.98 -17.04 -1.85
C GLY A 179 -4.77 -16.62 -0.38
N GLY A 180 -4.86 -15.31 -0.10
CA GLY A 180 -4.74 -14.75 1.23
C GLY A 180 -3.29 -14.62 1.72
N TRP A 181 -3.13 -13.96 2.87
CA TRP A 181 -1.82 -13.64 3.43
C TRP A 181 -0.84 -14.82 3.58
N PRO A 182 -1.24 -16.02 4.05
CA PRO A 182 -0.31 -17.13 4.19
C PRO A 182 0.36 -17.52 2.86
N ARG A 183 -0.44 -17.58 1.78
CA ARG A 183 0.04 -17.96 0.45
C ARG A 183 0.80 -16.81 -0.21
N ALA A 184 0.27 -15.60 -0.15
CA ALA A 184 0.92 -14.40 -0.69
C ALA A 184 2.32 -14.19 -0.06
N ASN A 185 2.44 -14.37 1.26
CA ASN A 185 3.73 -14.26 1.93
C ASN A 185 4.71 -15.35 1.48
N ALA A 186 4.27 -16.60 1.40
CA ALA A 186 5.13 -17.71 1.02
C ALA A 186 5.60 -17.63 -0.45
N GLU A 187 4.68 -17.35 -1.38
CA GLU A 187 4.95 -17.42 -2.81
C GLU A 187 5.51 -16.10 -3.36
N ILE A 188 4.95 -14.95 -2.96
CA ILE A 188 5.29 -13.65 -3.55
C ILE A 188 6.39 -12.96 -2.73
N VAL A 189 6.20 -12.80 -1.42
CA VAL A 189 7.16 -12.07 -0.57
C VAL A 189 8.46 -12.88 -0.43
N GLU A 190 8.37 -14.08 0.15
CA GLU A 190 9.52 -14.93 0.42
C GLU A 190 10.03 -15.67 -0.82
N GLY A 191 9.11 -16.15 -1.66
CA GLY A 191 9.43 -16.98 -2.82
C GLY A 191 9.97 -16.17 -4.00
N LEU A 192 9.25 -15.14 -4.42
CA LEU A 192 9.61 -14.35 -5.60
C LEU A 192 10.51 -13.17 -5.24
N TRP A 193 10.04 -12.25 -4.39
CA TRP A 193 10.76 -11.01 -4.12
C TRP A 193 12.10 -11.26 -3.42
N ARG A 194 12.06 -11.94 -2.27
CA ARG A 194 13.25 -12.12 -1.44
C ARG A 194 14.31 -13.03 -2.08
N LYS A 195 13.89 -14.16 -2.65
CA LYS A 195 14.80 -15.19 -3.17
C LYS A 195 15.18 -15.04 -4.63
N ARG A 196 14.41 -14.30 -5.45
CA ARG A 196 14.67 -14.18 -6.88
C ARG A 196 14.95 -12.74 -7.26
N ILE A 197 14.01 -11.84 -7.01
CA ILE A 197 14.13 -10.43 -7.44
C ILE A 197 15.34 -9.77 -6.81
N LEU A 198 15.51 -9.82 -5.48
CA LEU A 198 16.66 -9.19 -4.83
C LEU A 198 18.00 -9.79 -5.30
N GLU A 199 18.07 -11.10 -5.52
CA GLU A 199 19.28 -11.73 -6.05
C GLU A 199 19.60 -11.25 -7.48
N GLU A 200 18.58 -11.08 -8.32
CA GLU A 200 18.74 -10.64 -9.72
C GLU A 200 19.06 -9.14 -9.82
N VAL A 201 18.54 -8.31 -8.91
CA VAL A 201 18.81 -6.87 -8.84
C VAL A 201 20.24 -6.58 -8.38
N HIS A 202 20.82 -7.45 -7.54
CA HIS A 202 22.17 -7.28 -7.00
C HIS A 202 23.27 -7.98 -7.84
N ARG A 203 22.92 -8.63 -8.95
CA ARG A 203 23.88 -9.20 -9.92
C ARG A 203 24.26 -8.17 -10.98
#